data_AF-A0A8H5E1S4-F1
#
_entry.id   AF-A0A8H5E1S4-F1
#
_cell.length_a   1.000
_cell.length_b   1.000
_cell.length_c   1.000
_cell.angle_alpha   90.00
_cell.angle_beta   90.00
_cell.angle_gamma   90.00
#
_symmetry.space_group_name_H-M   'P 1'
#
loop_
_entity.id
_entity.type
_entity.pdbx_description
1 polymer ?
#
loop_
_entity_poly.entity_id
_entity_poly.type
_entity_poly.pdbx_seq_one_letter_code
_entity_poly.pdbx_strand_id
1 'polypeptide(L)'
;MAANTKFLREYKLVVVGGGGVGKSCLTIQLIQSHFVDEYDPTIEDSYRKQCVIDEEVALLDVLDTAGQEEYSAMREQYMRTGEGFLLVYSITSRQSFEEITTFQQQIL
;
A
#
# COMPACT_ATOMS: atom_id res chain seq x y z
N MET A 1 34.61 -5.48 -20.14
CA MET A 1 33.87 -4.41 -19.43
C MET A 1 32.69 -5.07 -18.73
N ALA A 2 32.76 -5.27 -17.42
CA ALA A 2 31.63 -5.85 -16.68
C ALA A 2 30.54 -4.78 -16.57
N ALA A 3 29.33 -5.09 -17.03
CA ALA A 3 28.18 -4.24 -16.79
C ALA A 3 27.98 -4.17 -15.27
N ASN A 4 28.13 -2.98 -14.70
CA ASN A 4 27.85 -2.75 -13.30
C ASN A 4 26.32 -2.77 -13.16
N THR A 5 25.75 -3.94 -12.92
CA THR A 5 24.31 -4.10 -12.70
C THR A 5 23.97 -3.43 -11.37
N LYS A 6 23.73 -2.11 -11.40
CA LYS A 6 23.24 -1.37 -10.24
C LYS A 6 21.84 -1.92 -9.96
N PHE A 7 21.69 -2.69 -8.87
CA PHE A 7 20.38 -3.16 -8.45
C PHE A 7 19.47 -1.94 -8.24
N LEU A 8 18.29 -1.97 -8.84
CA LEU A 8 17.26 -0.96 -8.61
C LEU A 8 16.89 -0.99 -7.13
N ARG A 9 16.89 0.17 -6.48
CA ARG A 9 16.42 0.28 -5.10
C ARG A 9 14.93 -0.04 -5.09
N GLU A 10 14.54 -1.04 -4.30
CA GLU A 10 13.14 -1.46 -4.14
C GLU A 10 12.59 -0.85 -2.85
N TYR A 11 11.39 -0.29 -2.91
CA TYR A 11 10.64 0.20 -1.74
C TYR A 11 9.38 -0.63 -1.59
N LYS A 12 9.29 -1.39 -0.50
CA LYS A 12 8.14 -2.24 -0.18
C LYS A 12 7.15 -1.48 0.68
N LEU A 13 6.07 -1.01 0.06
CA LEU A 13 5.04 -0.21 0.69
C LEU A 13 3.79 -1.05 0.92
N VAL A 14 3.18 -0.92 2.10
CA VAL A 14 1.91 -1.56 2.41
C VAL A 14 0.86 -0.49 2.68
N VAL A 15 -0.29 -0.58 2.02
CA VAL A 15 -1.41 0.36 2.18
C VAL A 15 -2.46 -0.27 3.07
N VAL A 16 -2.66 0.28 4.27
CA VAL A 16 -3.57 -0.24 5.30
C VAL A 16 -4.63 0.79 5.69
N GLY A 17 -5.77 0.32 6.16
CA GLY A 17 -6.91 1.15 6.54
C GLY A 17 -8.24 0.42 6.35
N GLY A 18 -9.31 0.98 6.92
CA GLY A 18 -10.65 0.39 6.88
C GLY A 18 -11.18 0.12 5.46
N GLY A 19 -12.27 -0.63 5.36
CA GLY A 19 -12.99 -0.85 4.10
C GLY A 19 -13.51 0.46 3.50
N GLY A 20 -13.46 0.61 2.17
CA GLY A 20 -14.05 1.76 1.48
C GLY A 20 -13.35 3.11 1.67
N VAL A 21 -12.19 3.17 2.34
CA VAL A 21 -11.45 4.44 2.56
C VAL A 21 -10.70 4.96 1.34
N GLY A 22 -10.63 4.19 0.25
CA GLY A 22 -9.98 4.58 -1.00
C GLY A 22 -8.55 4.06 -1.22
N LYS A 23 -8.13 3.01 -0.50
CA LYS A 23 -6.78 2.40 -0.64
C LYS A 23 -6.46 2.02 -2.10
N SER A 24 -7.35 1.25 -2.73
CA SER A 24 -7.21 0.83 -4.12
C SER A 24 -7.25 2.00 -5.10
N CYS A 25 -8.12 2.99 -4.89
CA CYS A 25 -8.14 4.20 -5.71
C CYS A 25 -6.78 4.93 -5.68
N LEU A 26 -6.17 5.06 -4.49
CA LEU A 26 -4.85 5.70 -4.33
C LEU A 26 -3.74 4.87 -4.99
N THR A 27 -3.73 3.56 -4.76
CA THR A 27 -2.71 2.64 -5.30
C THR A 27 -2.77 2.59 -6.83
N ILE A 28 -3.95 2.42 -7.41
CA ILE A 28 -4.15 2.35 -8.85
C ILE A 28 -3.84 3.70 -9.49
N GLN A 29 -4.24 4.82 -8.88
CA GLN A 29 -3.90 6.15 -9.40
C GLN A 29 -2.39 6.37 -9.41
N LEU A 30 -1.68 6.01 -8.33
CA LEU A 30 -0.22 6.12 -8.27
C LEU A 30 0.46 5.30 -9.36
N ILE A 31 -0.06 4.11 -9.64
CA ILE A 31 0.61 3.12 -10.49
C ILE A 31 0.23 3.28 -11.95
N GLN A 32 -1.06 3.31 -12.25
CA GLN A 32 -1.61 3.31 -13.59
C GLN A 32 -1.99 4.72 -14.09
N SER A 33 -1.94 5.75 -13.24
CA SER A 33 -2.44 7.10 -13.57
C SER A 33 -3.91 7.08 -14.01
N HIS A 34 -4.69 6.19 -13.40
CA HIS A 34 -6.10 5.98 -13.67
C HIS A 34 -6.89 5.97 -12.36
N PHE A 35 -8.05 6.64 -12.36
CA PHE A 35 -8.97 6.64 -11.24
C PHE A 35 -10.07 5.59 -11.48
N VAL A 36 -10.29 4.74 -10.49
CA VAL A 36 -11.35 3.73 -10.52
C VAL A 36 -12.54 4.25 -9.72
N ASP A 37 -13.64 4.49 -10.42
CA ASP A 37 -14.89 5.02 -9.84
C ASP A 37 -15.77 3.91 -9.23
N GLU A 38 -15.64 2.67 -9.70
CA GLU A 38 -16.43 1.53 -9.23
C GLU A 38 -15.71 0.79 -8.09
N TYR A 39 -16.40 0.61 -6.96
CA TYR A 39 -15.85 -0.10 -5.82
C TYR A 39 -16.12 -1.60 -5.94
N ASP A 40 -15.07 -2.36 -6.25
CA ASP A 40 -15.01 -3.80 -6.00
C ASP A 40 -14.14 -4.03 -4.75
N PRO A 41 -14.68 -4.61 -3.64
CA PRO A 41 -13.89 -4.87 -2.45
C PRO A 41 -12.65 -5.73 -2.76
N THR A 42 -11.46 -5.14 -2.64
CA THR A 42 -10.18 -5.86 -2.83
C THR A 42 -9.99 -6.93 -1.77
N ILE A 43 -9.47 -8.09 -2.19
CA ILE A 43 -8.99 -9.15 -1.29
C ILE A 43 -7.55 -8.84 -0.88
N GLU A 44 -6.64 -8.77 -1.85
CA GLU A 44 -5.27 -8.30 -1.71
C GLU A 44 -4.68 -8.20 -3.13
N ASP A 45 -4.05 -7.08 -3.46
CA ASP A 45 -3.39 -6.90 -4.76
C ASP A 45 -1.96 -6.36 -4.57
N SER A 46 -1.02 -6.93 -5.32
CA SER A 46 0.36 -6.47 -5.38
C SER A 46 0.63 -5.80 -6.71
N TYR A 47 1.19 -4.60 -6.64
CA TYR A 47 1.49 -3.79 -7.81
C TYR A 47 2.93 -3.33 -7.80
N ARG A 48 3.56 -3.34 -8.98
CA ARG A 48 4.95 -2.92 -9.15
C ARG A 48 5.06 -1.82 -10.19
N LYS A 49 5.81 -0.77 -9.85
CA LYS A 49 6.08 0.36 -10.76
C LYS A 49 7.50 0.85 -10.62
N GLN A 50 8.20 0.90 -11.76
CA GLN A 50 9.46 1.62 -11.85
C GLN A 50 9.16 3.12 -11.96
N CYS A 51 9.78 3.93 -11.11
CA CYS A 51 9.64 5.38 -11.12
C CYS A 51 10.97 6.07 -10.76
N VAL A 52 11.00 7.40 -10.85
CA VAL A 52 12.14 8.21 -10.43
C VAL A 52 11.78 8.87 -9.10
N ILE A 53 12.59 8.63 -8.07
CA ILE A 53 12.48 9.21 -6.73
C ILE A 53 13.83 9.84 -6.43
N ASP A 54 13.85 11.14 -6.13
CA ASP A 54 15.07 11.91 -5.83
C ASP A 54 16.17 11.72 -6.91
N GLU A 55 15.76 11.82 -8.19
CA GLU A 55 16.62 11.64 -9.38
C GLU A 55 17.19 10.22 -9.57
N GLU A 56 16.88 9.27 -8.68
CA GLU A 56 17.25 7.87 -8.83
C GLU A 56 16.08 7.02 -9.32
N VAL A 57 16.38 6.07 -10.21
CA VAL A 57 15.40 5.08 -10.65
C VAL A 57 15.19 4.06 -9.52
N ALA A 58 13.94 3.84 -9.13
CA ALA A 58 13.55 2.93 -8.07
C ALA A 58 12.36 2.06 -8.49
N LEU A 59 12.20 0.91 -7.83
CA LEU A 59 11.04 0.04 -7.95
C LEU A 59 10.15 0.24 -6.73
N LEU A 60 8.92 0.68 -6.95
CA LEU A 60 7.87 0.62 -5.94
C LEU A 60 7.21 -0.75 -6.00
N ASP A 61 7.19 -1.46 -4.88
CA ASP A 61 6.44 -2.69 -4.67
C ASP A 61 5.35 -2.40 -3.63
N VAL A 62 4.13 -2.20 -4.11
CA VAL A 62 3.00 -1.73 -3.31
C VAL A 62 2.01 -2.86 -3.10
N LEU A 63 1.73 -3.17 -1.84
CA LEU A 63 0.68 -4.09 -1.43
C LEU A 63 -0.58 -3.30 -1.03
N ASP A 64 -1.65 -3.46 -1.79
CA ASP A 64 -2.99 -2.96 -1.48
C ASP A 64 -3.76 -4.05 -0.71
N THR A 65 -4.14 -3.78 0.53
CA THR A 65 -4.78 -4.78 1.38
C THR A 65 -6.30 -4.68 1.34
N ALA A 66 -7.01 -5.79 1.57
CA ALA A 66 -8.40 -5.72 1.99
C ALA A 66 -8.55 -4.79 3.21
N GLY A 67 -9.61 -3.99 3.21
CA GLY A 67 -10.01 -3.22 4.40
C GLY A 67 -10.95 -3.98 5.34
N GLN A 68 -11.29 -5.23 5.01
CA GLN A 68 -12.14 -6.09 5.82
C GLN A 68 -11.26 -6.95 6.72
N GLU A 69 -11.61 -7.04 8.00
CA GLU A 69 -10.82 -7.66 9.07
C GLU A 69 -10.66 -9.19 8.95
N GLU A 70 -11.06 -9.77 7.83
CA GLU A 70 -11.40 -11.20 7.72
C GLU A 70 -10.16 -12.12 7.67
N TYR A 71 -8.93 -11.57 7.60
CA TYR A 71 -7.70 -12.38 7.49
C TYR A 71 -6.55 -11.88 8.37
N SER A 72 -6.62 -12.17 9.67
CA SER A 72 -5.56 -11.83 10.66
C SER A 72 -4.17 -12.39 10.30
N ALA A 73 -4.09 -13.56 9.68
CA ALA A 73 -2.82 -14.18 9.29
C ALA A 73 -2.10 -13.42 8.15
N MET A 74 -2.85 -12.94 7.15
CA MET A 74 -2.29 -12.11 6.07
C MET A 74 -1.77 -10.78 6.63
N ARG A 75 -2.50 -10.23 7.61
CA ARG A 75 -2.09 -9.04 8.34
C ARG A 75 -0.75 -9.16 9.04
N GLU A 76 -0.53 -10.24 9.77
CA GLU A 76 0.79 -10.48 10.40
C GLU A 76 1.92 -10.59 9.38
N GLN A 77 1.65 -11.17 8.20
CA GLN A 77 2.65 -11.32 7.15
C GLN A 77 3.09 -9.97 6.59
N TYR A 78 2.15 -9.13 6.12
CA TYR A 78 2.53 -7.84 5.53
C TYR A 78 3.06 -6.83 6.55
N MET A 79 2.63 -6.89 7.81
CA MET A 79 3.22 -6.07 8.88
C MET A 79 4.70 -6.44 9.14
N ARG A 80 5.08 -7.71 8.93
CA ARG A 80 6.46 -8.19 9.10
C ARG A 80 7.35 -7.89 7.89
N THR A 81 6.79 -7.93 6.68
CA THR A 81 7.57 -7.80 5.44
C THR A 81 7.56 -6.39 4.85
N GLY A 82 6.64 -5.52 5.27
CA GLY A 82 6.57 -4.14 4.83
C GLY A 82 7.73 -3.29 5.36
N GLU A 83 8.33 -2.47 4.50
CA GLU A 83 9.41 -1.54 4.86
C GLU A 83 8.87 -0.12 5.09
N GLY A 84 7.71 0.21 4.50
CA GLY A 84 6.97 1.45 4.72
C GLY A 84 5.47 1.21 4.69
N PHE A 85 4.72 2.01 5.45
CA PHE A 85 3.28 1.85 5.62
C PHE A 85 2.54 3.15 5.31
N LEU A 86 1.48 3.06 4.52
CA LEU A 86 0.52 4.15 4.30
C LEU A 86 -0.76 3.82 5.06
N LEU A 87 -1.08 4.63 6.08
CA LEU A 87 -2.29 4.48 6.87
C LEU A 87 -3.37 5.40 6.28
N VAL A 88 -4.39 4.82 5.67
CA VAL A 88 -5.41 5.52 4.89
C VAL A 88 -6.74 5.53 5.63
N TYR A 89 -7.32 6.71 5.78
CA TYR A 89 -8.67 6.89 6.30
C TYR A 89 -9.46 7.84 5.41
N SER A 90 -10.78 7.82 5.52
CA SER A 90 -11.64 8.77 4.82
C SER A 90 -11.96 9.96 5.73
N ILE A 91 -11.73 11.18 5.23
CA ILE A 91 -12.09 12.42 5.94
C ILE A 91 -13.59 12.56 6.21
N THR A 92 -14.43 11.84 5.46
CA THR A 92 -15.89 11.82 5.66
C THR A 92 -16.33 10.77 6.69
N SER A 93 -15.41 9.94 7.19
CA SER A 93 -15.67 8.91 8.19
C SER A 93 -14.73 9.04 9.39
N ARG A 94 -15.22 9.66 10.46
CA ARG A 94 -14.51 9.75 11.74
C ARG A 94 -14.12 8.37 12.29
N GLN A 95 -14.97 7.37 12.10
CA GLN A 95 -14.69 5.99 12.50
C GLN A 95 -13.43 5.47 11.81
N SER A 96 -13.28 5.67 10.49
CA SER A 96 -12.09 5.21 9.76
C SER A 96 -10.79 5.86 10.25
N PHE A 97 -10.87 7.10 10.77
CA PHE A 97 -9.73 7.77 11.39
C PHE A 97 -9.38 7.13 12.75
N GLU A 98 -10.36 6.77 13.56
CA GLU A 98 -10.13 6.15 14.87
C GLU A 98 -9.49 4.76 14.72
N GLU A 99 -9.91 4.00 13.70
CA GLU A 99 -9.35 2.69 13.32
C GLU A 99 -7.85 2.74 12.97
N ILE A 100 -7.32 3.87 12.52
CA ILE A 100 -5.89 4.04 12.19
C ILE A 100 -4.99 3.72 13.38
N THR A 101 -5.43 4.00 14.60
CA THR A 101 -4.68 3.74 15.83
C THR A 101 -4.35 2.26 15.98
N THR A 102 -5.28 1.38 15.60
CA THR A 102 -5.09 -0.08 15.65
C THR A 102 -4.00 -0.53 14.68
N PHE A 103 -3.99 0.00 13.46
CA PHE A 103 -2.95 -0.31 12.47
C PHE A 103 -1.58 0.23 12.92
N GLN A 104 -1.53 1.45 13.46
CA GLN A 104 -0.30 2.03 13.97
C GLN A 104 0.33 1.18 15.08
N GLN A 105 -0.47 0.69 16.03
CA GLN A 105 -0.01 -0.15 17.13
C GLN A 105 0.51 -1.52 16.67
N GLN A 106 0.09 -2.00 15.51
CA GLN A 106 0.56 -3.28 14.95
C GLN A 106 1.87 -3.14 14.17
N ILE A 107 2.20 -1.93 13.72
CA ILE A 107 3.43 -1.62 12.99
C ILE A 107 4.61 -1.39 13.95
N LEU A 108 4.35 -0.81 15.14
CA LEU A 108 5.34 -0.48 16.17
C LEU A 108 5.58 -1.64 17.15
#